data_AF-A0A7Y2WW13-F1
#
_entry.id   AF-A0A7Y2WW13-F1
#
_cell.length_a   1.000
_cell.length_b   1.000
_cell.length_c   1.000
_cell.angle_alpha   90.00
_cell.angle_beta   90.00
_cell.angle_gamma   90.00
#
_symmetry.space_group_name_H-M   'P 1'
#
loop_
_entity.id
_entity.type
_entity.pdbx_description
1 polymer ?
#
loop_
_entity_poly.entity_id
_entity_poly.type
_entity_poly.pdbx_seq_one_letter_code
_entity_poly.pdbx_strand_id
1 'polypeptide(L)'
;MIRSPWRSLLIALLLLTALLLLATCGGQGSTLGTSLYVQNVTANPATYAGKEITVDGAYLWRPGDPSISVLALGVNTLDNGLDAQPLGDPIWLEGFPADVTANLHSPGDAVYGFVRVRGQFASGSFGPEGKYPYQITVSSAEPIEQVRRIENAIKDTPLADDEISFFELQRNPEKYNGQTITTQGYYFWNSLIYVLAEGVSTEEDGSSPQPMGSPIWMEGFPPDKSSELNVGANNSYVWGLVEVTGTFQTGGGFGKDGAYQSIFNVTSATPIK
;
A
#
# COMPACT_ATOMS: atom_id res chain seq x y z
N MET A 1 -73.61 -1.47 40.65
CA MET A 1 -72.66 -1.82 39.57
C MET A 1 -71.32 -1.15 39.86
N ILE A 2 -70.45 -1.80 40.63
CA ILE A 2 -69.12 -1.29 40.99
C ILE A 2 -68.14 -1.85 39.95
N ARG A 3 -67.73 -1.02 38.98
CA ARG A 3 -66.72 -1.41 38.00
C ARG A 3 -65.35 -1.43 38.68
N SER A 4 -64.74 -2.62 38.69
CA SER A 4 -63.53 -2.96 39.44
C SER A 4 -62.34 -2.06 39.10
N PRO A 5 -61.73 -1.35 40.07
CA PRO A 5 -60.51 -0.56 39.88
C PRO A 5 -59.27 -1.43 39.58
N TRP A 6 -59.41 -2.75 39.71
CA TRP A 6 -58.32 -3.71 39.59
C TRP A 6 -57.88 -3.93 38.13
N ARG A 7 -58.81 -3.78 37.17
CA ARG A 7 -58.47 -3.86 35.74
C ARG A 7 -57.66 -2.66 35.28
N SER A 8 -57.98 -1.47 35.79
CA SER A 8 -57.22 -0.24 35.49
C SER A 8 -55.80 -0.28 36.05
N LEU A 9 -55.62 -0.88 37.23
CA LEU A 9 -54.32 -1.04 37.88
C LEU A 9 -53.42 -2.05 37.16
N LEU A 10 -54.00 -3.15 36.65
CA LEU A 10 -53.29 -4.13 35.83
C LEU A 10 -52.85 -3.56 34.47
N ILE A 11 -53.70 -2.75 33.83
CA ILE A 11 -53.35 -2.10 32.56
C ILE A 11 -52.24 -1.06 32.76
N ALA A 12 -52.29 -0.28 33.84
CA ALA A 12 -51.25 0.68 34.16
C ALA A 12 -49.90 0.01 34.44
N LEU A 13 -49.89 -1.11 35.17
CA LEU A 13 -48.67 -1.88 35.44
C LEU A 13 -48.06 -2.45 34.14
N LEU A 14 -48.91 -2.92 33.22
CA LEU A 14 -48.48 -3.50 31.94
C LEU A 14 -47.96 -2.44 30.96
N LEU A 15 -48.50 -1.22 31.00
CA LEU A 15 -47.99 -0.07 30.25
C LEU A 15 -46.65 0.42 30.80
N LEU A 16 -46.47 0.44 32.13
CA LEU A 16 -45.21 0.83 32.77
C LEU A 16 -44.08 -0.18 32.51
N THR A 17 -44.38 -1.48 32.49
CA THR A 17 -43.38 -2.49 32.10
C THR A 17 -43.06 -2.45 30.61
N ALA A 18 -44.03 -2.16 29.73
CA ALA A 18 -43.77 -1.93 28.31
C ALA A 18 -42.90 -0.68 28.06
N LEU A 19 -43.09 0.39 28.82
CA LEU A 19 -42.26 1.61 28.77
C LEU A 19 -40.82 1.36 29.24
N LEU A 20 -40.61 0.52 30.27
CA LEU A 20 -39.28 0.10 30.72
C LEU A 20 -38.57 -0.78 29.68
N LEU A 21 -39.30 -1.66 28.98
CA LEU A 21 -38.76 -2.49 27.89
C LEU A 21 -38.39 -1.65 26.65
N LEU A 22 -39.16 -0.60 26.35
CA LEU A 22 -38.84 0.35 25.26
C LEU A 22 -37.63 1.23 25.60
N ALA A 23 -37.44 1.60 26.86
CA ALA A 23 -36.27 2.37 27.31
C ALA A 23 -34.97 1.55 27.32
N THR A 24 -35.04 0.23 27.48
CA THR A 24 -33.86 -0.66 27.38
C THR A 24 -33.44 -0.99 25.94
N CYS A 25 -34.26 -0.65 24.95
CA CYS A 25 -33.95 -0.84 23.53
C CYS A 25 -33.46 0.43 22.82
N GLY A 26 -33.29 1.55 23.54
CA GLY A 26 -32.71 2.79 23.00
C GLY A 26 -31.18 2.87 23.09
N GLY A 27 -30.51 1.84 23.62
CA GLY A 27 -29.05 1.82 23.85
C GLY A 27 -28.31 0.62 23.24
N GLN A 28 -28.98 -0.18 22.41
CA GLN A 28 -28.36 -1.25 21.64
C GLN A 28 -28.22 -0.82 20.18
N GLY A 29 -27.20 0.00 19.93
CA GLY A 29 -26.68 0.18 18.58
C GLY A 29 -26.13 -1.16 18.08
N SER A 30 -26.80 -1.72 17.07
CA SER A 30 -26.29 -2.69 16.09
C SER A 30 -25.42 -3.84 16.62
N THR A 31 -26.06 -4.88 17.12
CA THR A 31 -25.51 -6.25 17.02
C THR A 31 -25.77 -6.78 15.61
N LEU A 32 -24.94 -6.35 14.64
CA LEU A 32 -24.64 -6.93 13.32
C LEU A 32 -24.04 -5.81 12.41
N GLY A 33 -22.72 -5.77 12.28
CA GLY A 33 -22.03 -5.40 11.03
C GLY A 33 -22.10 -3.95 10.51
N THR A 34 -22.19 -2.91 11.35
CA THR A 34 -22.02 -1.52 10.87
C THR A 34 -20.67 -0.98 11.31
N SER A 35 -19.73 -0.87 10.36
CA SER A 35 -18.45 -0.23 10.61
C SER A 35 -18.63 1.26 10.91
N LEU A 36 -17.82 1.80 11.81
CA LEU A 36 -17.75 3.24 12.07
C LEU A 36 -16.88 3.91 11.00
N TYR A 37 -17.02 5.21 10.80
CA TYR A 37 -16.06 5.98 10.00
C TYR A 37 -15.11 6.73 10.94
N VAL A 38 -13.90 7.06 10.45
CA VAL A 38 -12.89 7.80 11.20
C VAL A 38 -13.45 9.07 11.86
N GLN A 39 -14.29 9.84 11.15
CA GLN A 39 -14.94 11.04 11.70
C GLN A 39 -15.86 10.75 12.89
N ASN A 40 -16.59 9.62 12.87
CA ASN A 40 -17.51 9.28 13.96
C ASN A 40 -16.75 9.00 15.25
N VAL A 41 -15.60 8.32 15.13
CA VAL A 41 -14.75 7.94 16.26
C VAL A 41 -14.03 9.17 16.82
N THR A 42 -13.45 9.99 15.95
CA THR A 42 -12.67 11.18 16.33
C THR A 42 -13.53 12.33 16.85
N ALA A 43 -14.79 12.44 16.42
CA ALA A 43 -15.73 13.42 16.96
C ALA A 43 -16.22 13.09 18.38
N ASN A 44 -16.25 11.80 18.76
CA ASN A 44 -16.74 11.35 20.07
C ASN A 44 -15.81 10.28 20.71
N PRO A 45 -14.53 10.58 20.95
CA PRO A 45 -13.54 9.57 21.33
C PRO A 45 -13.83 8.94 22.69
N ALA A 46 -14.39 9.70 23.64
CA ALA A 46 -14.76 9.21 24.97
C ALA A 46 -15.80 8.07 24.92
N THR A 47 -16.63 8.02 23.88
CA THR A 47 -17.63 6.96 23.68
C THR A 47 -16.98 5.63 23.33
N TYR A 48 -15.80 5.65 22.70
CA TYR A 48 -15.14 4.48 22.14
C TYR A 48 -13.85 4.09 22.89
N ALA A 49 -13.31 4.98 23.72
CA ALA A 49 -12.09 4.73 24.49
C ALA A 49 -12.19 3.43 25.30
N GLY A 50 -11.19 2.57 25.15
CA GLY A 50 -11.13 1.28 25.85
C GLY A 50 -12.05 0.20 25.28
N LYS A 51 -12.68 0.42 24.12
CA LYS A 51 -13.51 -0.59 23.44
C LYS A 51 -12.81 -1.15 22.22
N GLU A 52 -13.15 -2.40 21.88
CA GLU A 52 -12.87 -2.94 20.55
C GLU A 52 -13.91 -2.37 19.57
N ILE A 53 -13.44 -1.75 18.48
CA ILE A 53 -14.28 -1.13 17.46
C ILE A 53 -13.86 -1.60 16.07
N THR A 54 -14.78 -1.49 15.11
CA THR A 54 -14.51 -1.68 13.69
C THR A 54 -14.69 -0.33 12.99
N VAL A 55 -13.68 0.11 12.24
CA VAL A 55 -13.61 1.42 11.60
C VAL A 55 -13.18 1.27 10.13
N ASP A 56 -13.98 1.83 9.23
CA ASP A 56 -13.67 1.99 7.82
C ASP A 56 -12.98 3.35 7.62
N GLY A 57 -11.90 3.34 6.87
CA GLY A 57 -11.12 4.55 6.58
C GLY A 57 -10.03 4.29 5.55
N ALA A 58 -9.32 5.35 5.18
CA ALA A 58 -8.19 5.25 4.29
C ALA A 58 -6.92 4.93 5.10
N TYR A 59 -6.34 3.76 4.87
CA TYR A 59 -5.02 3.44 5.38
C TYR A 59 -3.98 4.28 4.65
N LEU A 60 -2.99 4.77 5.38
CA LEU A 60 -1.79 5.38 4.84
C LEU A 60 -0.57 4.92 5.63
N TRP A 61 0.37 4.34 4.92
CA TRP A 61 1.72 4.06 5.41
C TRP A 61 2.74 4.79 4.56
N ARG A 62 3.74 5.40 5.20
CA ARG A 62 4.92 5.92 4.52
C ARG A 62 6.18 5.50 5.26
N PRO A 63 7.22 5.05 4.54
CA PRO A 63 8.54 4.83 5.12
C PRO A 63 9.18 6.18 5.50
N GLY A 64 10.05 6.17 6.50
CA GLY A 64 10.77 7.37 6.95
C GLY A 64 11.23 7.27 8.41
N ASP A 65 11.90 8.33 8.87
CA ASP A 65 12.19 8.57 10.28
C ASP A 65 11.57 9.92 10.72
N PRO A 66 10.37 9.91 11.31
CA PRO A 66 9.59 8.73 11.69
C PRO A 66 8.70 8.18 10.55
N SER A 67 8.50 6.86 10.54
CA SER A 67 7.51 6.21 9.67
C SER A 67 6.10 6.52 10.16
N ILE A 68 5.14 6.61 9.23
CA ILE A 68 3.73 6.79 9.56
C ILE A 68 2.94 5.52 9.25
N SER A 69 1.96 5.19 10.10
CA SER A 69 0.94 4.19 9.85
C SER A 69 -0.37 4.66 10.48
N VAL A 70 -1.31 5.11 9.65
CA VAL A 70 -2.51 5.80 10.12
C VAL A 70 -3.78 5.37 9.38
N LEU A 71 -4.92 5.53 10.04
CA LEU A 71 -6.25 5.47 9.45
C LEU A 71 -6.81 6.89 9.38
N ALA A 72 -7.11 7.37 8.18
CA ALA A 72 -7.60 8.72 7.91
C ALA A 72 -8.98 8.70 7.26
N LEU A 73 -9.61 9.89 7.15
CA LEU A 73 -10.86 10.05 6.41
C LEU A 73 -10.70 9.67 4.92
N GLY A 74 -9.54 10.00 4.37
CA GLY A 74 -9.18 9.83 2.98
C GLY A 74 -7.69 10.09 2.81
N VAL A 75 -7.18 9.86 1.60
CA VAL A 75 -5.81 10.21 1.20
C VAL A 75 -5.88 11.19 0.03
N ASN A 76 -5.05 12.23 0.10
CA ASN A 76 -4.78 13.09 -1.06
C ASN A 76 -3.44 12.70 -1.67
N THR A 77 -3.35 12.65 -2.99
CA THR A 77 -2.13 12.28 -3.73
C THR A 77 -1.88 13.28 -4.86
N LEU A 78 -0.68 13.24 -5.43
CA LEU A 78 -0.45 13.79 -6.76
C LEU A 78 -1.11 12.90 -7.83
N ASP A 79 -1.21 13.38 -9.08
CA ASP A 79 -1.84 12.63 -10.19
C ASP A 79 -1.19 11.27 -10.48
N ASN A 80 0.04 11.08 -10.03
CA ASN A 80 0.81 9.84 -10.18
C ASN A 80 0.71 8.92 -8.95
N GLY A 81 -0.15 9.24 -7.97
CA GLY A 81 -0.32 8.51 -6.72
C GLY A 81 0.73 8.82 -5.65
N LEU A 82 1.82 9.51 -5.99
CA LEU A 82 2.90 9.84 -5.05
C LEU A 82 2.48 10.96 -4.07
N ASP A 83 3.31 11.14 -3.04
CA ASP A 83 3.14 12.09 -1.94
C ASP A 83 1.76 12.00 -1.29
N ALA A 84 1.37 10.77 -0.94
CA ALA A 84 0.14 10.52 -0.23
C ALA A 84 0.12 11.23 1.14
N GLN A 85 -0.94 11.98 1.40
CA GLN A 85 -1.18 12.74 2.63
C GLN A 85 -2.52 12.37 3.27
N PRO A 86 -2.58 12.19 4.60
CA PRO A 86 -3.84 11.86 5.27
C PRO A 86 -4.76 13.08 5.34
N LEU A 87 -6.07 12.86 5.17
CA LEU A 87 -7.10 13.88 5.34
C LEU A 87 -7.76 13.81 6.72
N GLY A 88 -8.04 14.98 7.29
CA GLY A 88 -8.73 15.11 8.58
C GLY A 88 -7.83 14.80 9.77
N ASP A 89 -8.43 14.29 10.85
CA ASP A 89 -7.72 13.89 12.07
C ASP A 89 -7.39 12.38 12.02
N PRO A 90 -6.15 11.99 11.66
CA PRO A 90 -5.79 10.59 11.54
C PRO A 90 -5.70 9.88 12.90
N ILE A 91 -6.00 8.58 12.88
CA ILE A 91 -5.84 7.66 14.02
C ILE A 91 -4.56 6.85 13.80
N TRP A 92 -3.66 6.80 14.79
CA TRP A 92 -2.48 5.94 14.74
C TRP A 92 -2.87 4.47 14.70
N LEU A 93 -2.22 3.68 13.83
CA LEU A 93 -2.43 2.24 13.75
C LEU A 93 -1.21 1.50 14.30
N GLU A 94 -1.43 0.71 15.34
CA GLU A 94 -0.40 -0.15 15.93
C GLU A 94 -0.62 -1.59 15.46
N GLY A 95 0.42 -2.20 14.88
CA GLY A 95 0.40 -3.59 14.44
C GLY A 95 -0.45 -3.86 13.19
N PHE A 96 -0.50 -2.92 12.23
CA PHE A 96 -1.23 -3.14 10.98
C PHE A 96 -0.65 -4.32 10.19
N PRO A 97 -1.47 -5.28 9.72
CA PRO A 97 -1.01 -6.50 9.06
C PRO A 97 -0.38 -6.23 7.68
N ALA A 98 0.83 -6.74 7.47
CA ALA A 98 1.59 -6.51 6.23
C ALA A 98 0.96 -7.18 5.00
N ASP A 99 0.28 -8.31 5.15
CA ASP A 99 -0.40 -9.00 4.05
C ASP A 99 -1.59 -8.19 3.47
N VAL A 100 -2.22 -7.35 4.28
CA VAL A 100 -3.26 -6.43 3.79
C VAL A 100 -2.67 -5.38 2.86
N THR A 101 -1.44 -4.91 3.14
CA THR A 101 -0.78 -3.87 2.35
C THR A 101 -0.48 -4.27 0.91
N ALA A 102 -0.34 -5.58 0.64
CA ALA A 102 -0.13 -6.11 -0.71
C ALA A 102 -1.33 -5.90 -1.65
N ASN A 103 -2.52 -5.66 -1.11
CA ASN A 103 -3.75 -5.44 -1.88
C ASN A 103 -4.12 -3.96 -2.03
N LEU A 104 -3.22 -3.05 -1.64
CA LEU A 104 -3.42 -1.60 -1.64
C LEU A 104 -2.55 -0.91 -2.71
N HIS A 105 -2.83 0.37 -2.98
CA HIS A 105 -2.00 1.16 -3.87
C HIS A 105 -0.61 1.33 -3.28
N SER A 106 0.41 1.19 -4.11
CA SER A 106 1.81 1.30 -3.70
C SER A 106 2.65 1.92 -4.82
N PRO A 107 2.52 3.24 -5.04
CA PRO A 107 3.22 3.95 -6.12
C PRO A 107 4.73 4.13 -5.85
N GLY A 108 5.21 3.77 -4.66
CA GLY A 108 6.64 3.61 -4.35
C GLY A 108 7.12 4.37 -3.11
N ASP A 109 6.48 5.48 -2.75
CA ASP A 109 6.81 6.30 -1.57
C ASP A 109 5.79 6.16 -0.43
N ALA A 110 4.68 5.46 -0.69
CA ALA A 110 3.60 5.23 0.25
C ALA A 110 2.86 3.93 -0.08
N VAL A 111 2.08 3.44 0.88
CA VAL A 111 1.02 2.45 0.66
C VAL A 111 -0.29 3.00 1.19
N TYR A 112 -1.34 3.00 0.38
CA TYR A 112 -2.64 3.54 0.79
C TYR A 112 -3.83 2.85 0.11
N GLY A 113 -4.98 2.94 0.76
CA GLY A 113 -6.25 2.46 0.21
C GLY A 113 -7.31 2.33 1.30
N PHE A 114 -8.56 2.10 0.89
CA PHE A 114 -9.66 1.95 1.84
C PHE A 114 -9.63 0.57 2.50
N VAL A 115 -9.64 0.58 3.83
CA VAL A 115 -9.57 -0.62 4.65
C VAL A 115 -10.64 -0.57 5.74
N ARG A 116 -11.02 -1.76 6.19
CA ARG A 116 -11.76 -1.96 7.42
C ARG A 116 -10.80 -2.46 8.47
N VAL A 117 -10.66 -1.71 9.57
CA VAL A 117 -9.79 -2.05 10.69
C VAL A 117 -10.64 -2.40 11.90
N ARG A 118 -10.37 -3.55 12.52
CA ARG A 118 -10.88 -3.90 13.83
C ARG A 118 -9.74 -3.83 14.83
N GLY A 119 -10.01 -3.27 16.01
CA GLY A 119 -9.02 -3.22 17.06
C GLY A 119 -9.46 -2.44 18.29
N GLN A 120 -8.57 -2.41 19.27
CA GLN A 120 -8.78 -1.71 20.53
C GLN A 120 -8.50 -0.22 20.38
N PHE A 121 -9.50 0.63 20.60
CA PHE A 121 -9.37 2.08 20.49
C PHE A 121 -8.92 2.75 21.80
N ALA A 122 -8.00 3.69 21.69
CA ALA A 122 -7.48 4.48 22.81
C ALA A 122 -7.34 5.96 22.43
N SER A 123 -7.42 6.83 23.45
CA SER A 123 -7.19 8.27 23.35
C SER A 123 -6.03 8.67 24.27
N GLY A 124 -5.12 9.53 23.80
CA GLY A 124 -3.85 9.82 24.47
C GLY A 124 -2.87 10.53 23.54
N SER A 125 -1.59 10.13 23.57
CA SER A 125 -0.54 10.63 22.69
C SER A 125 0.22 9.43 22.15
N PHE A 126 0.06 9.15 20.86
CA PHE A 126 0.50 7.92 20.22
C PHE A 126 1.32 8.19 18.96
N GLY A 127 1.93 7.12 18.45
CA GLY A 127 2.84 7.16 17.32
C GLY A 127 4.11 7.98 17.59
N PRO A 128 4.84 8.32 16.52
CA PRO A 128 6.09 9.05 16.63
C PRO A 128 5.93 10.38 17.35
N GLU A 129 6.76 10.60 18.36
CA GLU A 129 6.76 11.80 19.21
C GLU A 129 5.40 12.08 19.91
N GLY A 130 4.50 11.09 19.97
CA GLY A 130 3.17 11.25 20.57
C GLY A 130 2.22 12.16 19.79
N LYS A 131 2.46 12.36 18.49
CA LYS A 131 1.71 13.32 17.64
C LYS A 131 0.24 12.97 17.44
N TYR A 132 -0.15 11.72 17.61
CA TYR A 132 -1.50 11.26 17.30
C TYR A 132 -2.37 11.18 18.56
N PRO A 133 -3.52 11.88 18.63
CA PRO A 133 -4.38 11.88 19.81
C PRO A 133 -5.13 10.56 20.03
N TYR A 134 -5.18 9.71 19.00
CA TYR A 134 -5.96 8.48 18.96
C TYR A 134 -5.12 7.32 18.42
N GLN A 135 -5.37 6.12 18.93
CA GLN A 135 -4.76 4.87 18.44
C GLN A 135 -5.81 3.78 18.30
N ILE A 136 -5.62 2.92 17.29
CA ILE A 136 -6.21 1.58 17.24
C ILE A 136 -5.07 0.57 17.29
N THR A 137 -5.10 -0.32 18.29
CA THR A 137 -4.26 -1.53 18.28
C THR A 137 -4.98 -2.59 17.46
N VAL A 138 -4.44 -2.88 16.28
CA VAL A 138 -5.14 -3.66 15.25
C VAL A 138 -5.21 -5.13 15.66
N SER A 139 -6.43 -5.68 15.66
CA SER A 139 -6.68 -7.12 15.84
C SER A 139 -6.91 -7.83 14.49
N SER A 140 -7.51 -7.13 13.52
CA SER A 140 -7.62 -7.58 12.13
C SER A 140 -7.83 -6.39 11.19
N ALA A 141 -7.41 -6.51 9.94
CA ALA A 141 -7.77 -5.57 8.89
C ALA A 141 -8.10 -6.31 7.59
N GLU A 142 -8.95 -5.71 6.76
CA GLU A 142 -9.25 -6.19 5.41
C GLU A 142 -9.35 -5.01 4.44
N PRO A 143 -8.91 -5.17 3.18
CA PRO A 143 -9.13 -4.15 2.16
C PRO A 143 -10.61 -4.09 1.80
N ILE A 144 -11.17 -2.88 1.74
CA ILE A 144 -12.52 -2.64 1.20
C ILE A 144 -12.45 -2.61 -0.33
N GLU A 145 -11.37 -2.04 -0.86
CA GLU A 145 -11.02 -2.04 -2.28
C GLU A 145 -9.71 -2.78 -2.47
N GLN A 146 -9.70 -3.74 -3.39
CA GLN A 146 -8.51 -4.54 -3.71
C GLN A 146 -7.90 -4.04 -5.01
N VAL A 147 -6.64 -3.63 -4.94
CA VAL A 147 -5.83 -3.38 -6.11
C VAL A 147 -5.36 -4.71 -6.67
N ARG A 148 -5.71 -4.96 -7.94
CA ARG A 148 -5.20 -6.09 -8.69
C ARG A 148 -3.96 -5.67 -9.45
N ARG A 149 -2.94 -6.52 -9.41
CA ARG A 149 -1.68 -6.28 -10.09
C ARG A 149 -1.47 -7.25 -11.24
N ILE A 150 -0.93 -6.73 -12.34
CA ILE A 150 -0.53 -7.49 -13.52
C ILE A 150 0.98 -7.55 -13.54
N GLU A 151 1.51 -8.77 -13.62
CA GLU A 151 2.95 -9.02 -13.70
C GLU A 151 3.35 -9.24 -15.15
N ASN A 152 4.31 -8.46 -15.61
CA ASN A 152 4.96 -8.62 -16.90
C ASN A 152 6.41 -9.03 -16.63
N ALA A 153 6.77 -10.26 -16.97
CA ALA A 153 8.10 -10.80 -16.70
C ALA A 153 8.72 -11.45 -17.94
N ILE A 154 10.04 -11.33 -18.08
CA ILE A 154 10.79 -12.10 -19.07
C ILE A 154 10.85 -13.57 -18.66
N LYS A 155 10.98 -14.45 -19.65
CA LYS A 155 11.15 -15.88 -19.40
C LYS A 155 12.63 -16.19 -19.19
N ASP A 156 12.89 -17.14 -18.30
CA ASP A 156 14.20 -17.75 -18.16
C ASP A 156 14.45 -18.73 -19.29
N THR A 157 14.74 -18.18 -20.46
CA THR A 157 15.12 -18.93 -21.66
C THR A 157 16.42 -18.37 -22.21
N PRO A 158 17.26 -19.21 -22.85
CA PRO A 158 18.40 -18.72 -23.60
C PRO A 158 17.96 -17.68 -24.62
N LEU A 159 18.72 -16.60 -24.72
CA LEU A 159 18.57 -15.59 -25.77
C LEU A 159 19.29 -16.07 -27.05
N ALA A 160 19.14 -15.33 -28.16
CA ALA A 160 19.80 -15.67 -29.43
C ALA A 160 21.33 -15.61 -29.33
N ASP A 161 22.03 -16.10 -30.36
CA ASP A 161 23.49 -16.29 -30.34
C ASP A 161 24.26 -14.99 -30.07
N ASP A 162 24.90 -14.93 -28.89
CA ASP A 162 25.72 -13.84 -28.28
C ASP A 162 25.05 -13.01 -27.16
N GLU A 163 23.76 -13.20 -26.94
CA GLU A 163 23.02 -12.57 -25.85
C GLU A 163 23.04 -13.41 -24.57
N ILE A 164 23.16 -12.75 -23.41
CA ILE A 164 23.16 -13.40 -22.10
C ILE A 164 21.81 -13.12 -21.42
N SER A 165 21.10 -14.16 -21.01
CA SER A 165 19.83 -13.97 -20.30
C SER A 165 20.06 -13.25 -18.96
N PHE A 166 19.12 -12.41 -18.57
CA PHE A 166 19.17 -11.70 -17.29
C PHE A 166 19.38 -12.64 -16.10
N PHE A 167 18.71 -13.80 -16.12
CA PHE A 167 18.82 -14.82 -15.08
C PHE A 167 20.20 -15.48 -15.03
N GLU A 168 20.88 -15.62 -16.18
CA GLU A 168 22.25 -16.13 -16.22
C GLU A 168 23.25 -15.15 -15.60
N LEU A 169 23.02 -13.84 -15.75
CA LEU A 169 23.81 -12.80 -15.05
C LEU A 169 23.64 -12.87 -13.54
N GLN A 170 22.42 -13.12 -13.06
CA GLN A 170 22.14 -13.25 -11.64
C GLN A 170 22.71 -14.53 -11.02
N ARG A 171 22.69 -15.64 -11.76
CA ARG A 171 23.23 -16.93 -11.29
C ARG A 171 24.74 -16.97 -11.28
N ASN A 172 25.37 -16.37 -12.28
CA ASN A 172 26.82 -16.44 -12.49
C ASN A 172 27.44 -15.04 -12.61
N PRO A 173 27.22 -14.11 -11.66
CA PRO A 173 27.59 -12.71 -11.83
C PRO A 173 29.11 -12.52 -11.95
N GLU A 174 29.91 -13.29 -11.21
CA GLU A 174 31.38 -13.23 -11.28
C GLU A 174 31.94 -13.64 -12.65
N LYS A 175 31.22 -14.50 -13.39
CA LYS A 175 31.63 -14.92 -14.74
C LYS A 175 31.59 -13.77 -15.73
N TYR A 176 30.68 -12.82 -15.55
CA TYR A 176 30.42 -11.72 -16.47
C TYR A 176 30.93 -10.37 -15.95
N ASN A 177 31.54 -10.34 -14.76
CA ASN A 177 32.02 -9.12 -14.14
C ASN A 177 33.03 -8.38 -15.03
N GLY A 178 32.76 -7.10 -15.31
CA GLY A 178 33.57 -6.24 -16.17
C GLY A 178 33.41 -6.48 -17.67
N GLN A 179 32.53 -7.39 -18.10
CA GLN A 179 32.32 -7.69 -19.52
C GLN A 179 31.24 -6.81 -20.13
N THR A 180 31.40 -6.54 -21.42
CA THR A 180 30.31 -5.99 -22.24
C THR A 180 29.39 -7.13 -22.66
N ILE A 181 28.12 -7.01 -22.30
CA ILE A 181 27.10 -8.02 -22.54
C ILE A 181 25.86 -7.38 -23.17
N THR A 182 25.11 -8.16 -23.94
CA THR A 182 23.75 -7.84 -24.37
C THR A 182 22.77 -8.69 -23.59
N THR A 183 21.73 -8.09 -23.02
CA THR A 183 20.70 -8.78 -22.25
C THR A 183 19.34 -8.12 -22.42
N GLN A 184 18.28 -8.84 -22.08
CA GLN A 184 16.92 -8.33 -22.08
C GLN A 184 16.37 -8.29 -20.65
N GLY A 185 15.58 -7.27 -20.34
CA GLY A 185 14.91 -7.11 -19.05
C GLY A 185 13.95 -5.94 -19.05
N TYR A 186 13.20 -5.76 -17.97
CA TYR A 186 12.33 -4.60 -17.80
C TYR A 186 13.14 -3.44 -17.23
N TYR A 187 13.25 -2.36 -18.01
CA TYR A 187 13.70 -1.08 -17.48
C TYR A 187 12.62 -0.54 -16.55
N PHE A 188 13.03 -0.03 -15.39
CA PHE A 188 12.20 0.76 -14.50
C PHE A 188 12.94 2.00 -14.02
N TRP A 189 12.24 3.12 -14.03
CA TRP A 189 12.72 4.42 -13.56
C TRP A 189 11.63 5.17 -12.81
N ASN A 190 11.96 5.83 -11.70
CA ASN A 190 11.03 6.73 -10.98
C ASN A 190 11.72 7.92 -10.27
N SER A 191 12.79 8.46 -10.86
CA SER A 191 13.69 9.50 -10.30
C SER A 191 14.53 9.11 -9.08
N LEU A 192 14.14 8.09 -8.32
CA LEU A 192 14.93 7.56 -7.20
C LEU A 192 15.63 6.25 -7.55
N ILE A 193 14.95 5.42 -8.34
CA ILE A 193 15.38 4.09 -8.74
C ILE A 193 15.47 4.05 -10.26
N TYR A 194 16.51 3.39 -10.77
CA TYR A 194 16.86 3.25 -12.18
C TYR A 194 17.45 1.84 -12.30
N VAL A 195 16.67 0.87 -12.76
CA VAL A 195 17.06 -0.53 -12.68
C VAL A 195 16.63 -1.31 -13.92
N LEU A 196 17.35 -2.40 -14.18
CA LEU A 196 16.93 -3.48 -15.04
C LEU A 196 16.43 -4.63 -14.16
N ALA A 197 15.20 -5.10 -14.39
CA ALA A 197 14.55 -6.13 -13.61
C ALA A 197 14.11 -7.32 -14.48
N GLU A 198 13.82 -8.46 -13.85
CA GLU A 198 13.22 -9.62 -14.54
C GLU A 198 11.77 -9.35 -14.96
N GLY A 199 11.14 -8.35 -14.36
CA GLY A 199 9.75 -8.03 -14.59
C GLY A 199 9.33 -6.74 -13.94
N VAL A 200 8.10 -6.36 -14.21
CA VAL A 200 7.42 -5.24 -13.56
C VAL A 200 6.00 -5.66 -13.20
N SER A 201 5.62 -5.36 -11.97
CA SER A 201 4.26 -5.51 -11.46
C SER A 201 3.60 -4.15 -11.53
N THR A 202 2.48 -4.02 -12.23
CA THR A 202 1.67 -2.79 -12.32
C THR A 202 0.29 -3.03 -11.76
N GLU A 203 -0.47 -1.97 -11.50
CA GLU A 203 -1.93 -2.09 -11.35
C GLU A 203 -2.59 -2.43 -12.71
N GLU A 204 -3.87 -2.80 -12.72
CA GLU A 204 -4.60 -3.22 -13.93
C GLU A 204 -4.60 -2.17 -15.05
N ASP A 205 -4.47 -0.88 -14.70
CA ASP A 205 -4.39 0.24 -15.64
C ASP A 205 -2.95 0.59 -16.08
N GLY A 206 -1.96 -0.19 -15.64
CA GLY A 206 -0.54 0.05 -15.92
C GLY A 206 0.13 1.07 -15.00
N SER A 207 -0.57 1.57 -13.98
CA SER A 207 -0.05 2.51 -12.99
C SER A 207 0.74 1.84 -11.87
N SER A 208 1.37 2.68 -11.04
CA SER A 208 2.19 2.27 -9.89
C SER A 208 3.17 1.12 -10.16
N PRO A 209 4.00 1.16 -11.23
CA PRO A 209 4.92 0.07 -11.57
C PRO A 209 5.92 -0.21 -10.44
N GLN A 210 6.23 -1.50 -10.24
CA GLN A 210 7.24 -1.97 -9.29
C GLN A 210 8.16 -2.99 -9.95
N PRO A 211 9.50 -2.81 -9.88
CA PRO A 211 10.43 -3.79 -10.41
C PRO A 211 10.35 -5.11 -9.62
N MET A 212 10.37 -6.23 -10.33
CA MET A 212 10.29 -7.58 -9.76
C MET A 212 11.68 -8.20 -9.59
N GLY A 213 11.76 -9.21 -8.72
CA GLY A 213 12.94 -10.05 -8.54
C GLY A 213 14.11 -9.35 -7.86
N SER A 214 15.33 -9.68 -8.32
CA SER A 214 16.59 -9.06 -7.87
C SER A 214 17.10 -8.08 -8.93
N PRO A 215 16.59 -6.83 -8.95
CA PRO A 215 16.96 -5.85 -9.97
C PRO A 215 18.46 -5.52 -9.95
N ILE A 216 18.99 -5.22 -11.13
CA ILE A 216 20.35 -4.72 -11.34
C ILE A 216 20.26 -3.19 -11.47
N TRP A 217 21.08 -2.45 -10.71
CA TRP A 217 21.15 -0.99 -10.87
C TRP A 217 21.56 -0.65 -12.30
N MET A 218 20.94 0.35 -12.92
CA MET A 218 21.22 0.65 -14.33
C MET A 218 21.50 2.14 -14.54
N GLU A 219 22.61 2.41 -15.22
CA GLU A 219 23.03 3.76 -15.59
C GLU A 219 23.21 3.89 -17.11
N GLY A 220 23.09 5.12 -17.62
CA GLY A 220 23.33 5.41 -19.04
C GLY A 220 22.17 5.03 -19.99
N PHE A 221 20.97 4.73 -19.47
CA PHE A 221 19.83 4.46 -20.34
C PHE A 221 19.50 5.69 -21.22
N PRO A 222 19.42 5.57 -22.55
CA PRO A 222 19.25 6.71 -23.44
C PRO A 222 17.90 7.44 -23.21
N PRO A 223 17.89 8.76 -22.99
CA PRO A 223 16.65 9.51 -22.73
C PRO A 223 15.65 9.46 -23.90
N ASP A 224 16.13 9.43 -25.14
CA ASP A 224 15.30 9.31 -26.34
C ASP A 224 14.51 7.98 -26.35
N LYS A 225 15.13 6.90 -25.88
CA LYS A 225 14.50 5.57 -25.76
C LYS A 225 13.46 5.49 -24.66
N SER A 226 13.55 6.33 -23.63
CA SER A 226 12.56 6.36 -22.55
C SER A 226 11.17 6.79 -23.04
N SER A 227 11.11 7.64 -24.06
CA SER A 227 9.84 8.10 -24.66
C SER A 227 9.11 7.03 -25.48
N GLU A 228 9.79 5.94 -25.80
CA GLU A 228 9.23 4.81 -26.57
C GLU A 228 8.62 3.72 -25.67
N LEU A 229 8.75 3.87 -24.35
CA LEU A 229 8.28 2.94 -23.31
C LEU A 229 6.98 3.46 -22.65
N ASN A 230 6.49 2.75 -21.62
CA ASN A 230 5.37 3.25 -20.82
C ASN A 230 5.85 4.40 -19.93
N VAL A 231 5.24 5.57 -20.10
CA VAL A 231 5.56 6.77 -19.32
C VAL A 231 4.37 7.12 -18.42
N GLY A 232 4.65 7.24 -17.13
CA GLY A 232 3.66 7.61 -16.11
C GLY A 232 3.21 9.06 -16.21
N ALA A 233 2.09 9.36 -15.55
CA ALA A 233 1.58 10.72 -15.46
C ALA A 233 2.67 11.69 -14.93
N ASN A 234 2.76 12.88 -15.54
CA ASN A 234 3.77 13.89 -15.19
C ASN A 234 5.23 13.39 -15.26
N ASN A 235 5.53 12.37 -16.07
CA ASN A 235 6.84 11.71 -16.16
C ASN A 235 7.32 11.19 -14.78
N SER A 236 6.41 10.68 -13.97
CA SER A 236 6.72 10.17 -12.62
C SER A 236 7.50 8.86 -12.63
N TYR A 237 7.32 8.07 -13.69
CA TYR A 237 8.02 6.81 -13.89
C TYR A 237 8.11 6.47 -15.38
N VAL A 238 9.05 5.60 -15.72
CA VAL A 238 9.18 4.97 -17.04
C VAL A 238 9.39 3.48 -16.83
N TRP A 239 8.69 2.64 -17.59
CA TRP A 239 8.95 1.21 -17.57
C TRP A 239 8.67 0.54 -18.91
N GLY A 240 9.37 -0.56 -19.18
CA GLY A 240 9.08 -1.40 -20.34
C GLY A 240 10.18 -2.40 -20.61
N LEU A 241 9.89 -3.36 -21.47
CA LEU A 241 10.84 -4.37 -21.89
C LEU A 241 11.89 -3.73 -22.80
N VAL A 242 13.16 -3.97 -22.51
CA VAL A 242 14.30 -3.44 -23.25
C VAL A 242 15.33 -4.52 -23.49
N GLU A 243 16.01 -4.43 -24.62
CA GLU A 243 17.31 -5.01 -24.84
C GLU A 243 18.37 -3.95 -24.57
N VAL A 244 19.39 -4.29 -23.78
CA VAL A 244 20.48 -3.38 -23.45
C VAL A 244 21.82 -4.05 -23.68
N THR A 245 22.74 -3.31 -24.27
CA THR A 245 24.15 -3.67 -24.34
C THR A 245 24.95 -2.70 -23.49
N GLY A 246 25.88 -3.24 -22.71
CA GLY A 246 26.68 -2.42 -21.80
C GLY A 246 27.60 -3.24 -20.91
N THR A 247 28.31 -2.57 -20.02
CA THR A 247 29.24 -3.22 -19.10
C THR A 247 28.52 -3.63 -17.82
N PHE A 248 28.55 -4.94 -17.52
CA PHE A 248 28.03 -5.49 -16.28
C PHE A 248 29.12 -5.56 -15.22
N GLN A 249 28.81 -5.16 -13.98
CA GLN A 249 29.71 -5.27 -12.85
C GLN A 249 28.96 -5.79 -11.63
N THR A 250 29.67 -6.54 -10.79
CA THR A 250 29.16 -7.05 -9.51
C THR A 250 30.18 -6.83 -8.40
N GLY A 251 29.71 -6.83 -7.15
CA GLY A 251 30.55 -6.60 -5.97
C GLY A 251 29.86 -5.82 -4.85
N GLY A 252 28.60 -5.39 -5.04
CA GLY A 252 27.84 -4.63 -4.05
C GLY A 252 28.20 -3.15 -3.99
N GLY A 253 27.38 -2.39 -3.25
CA GLY A 253 27.59 -0.95 -3.05
C GLY A 253 27.14 -0.08 -4.21
N PHE A 254 26.33 -0.60 -5.13
CA PHE A 254 25.80 0.17 -6.26
C PHE A 254 24.44 0.78 -5.95
N GLY A 255 24.11 1.83 -6.71
CA GLY A 255 22.83 2.53 -6.65
C GLY A 255 22.60 3.33 -5.37
N LYS A 256 21.35 3.72 -5.17
CA LYS A 256 20.94 4.52 -4.01
C LYS A 256 21.33 3.79 -2.71
N ASP A 257 22.11 4.48 -1.88
CA ASP A 257 22.57 4.01 -0.56
C ASP A 257 23.36 2.68 -0.60
N GLY A 258 23.88 2.29 -1.78
CA GLY A 258 24.65 1.07 -1.98
C GLY A 258 23.83 -0.23 -1.92
N ALA A 259 22.51 -0.14 -2.13
CA ALA A 259 21.57 -1.23 -1.93
C ALA A 259 21.65 -2.37 -2.98
N TYR A 260 22.37 -2.19 -4.08
CA TYR A 260 22.37 -3.13 -5.20
C TYR A 260 23.68 -3.91 -5.31
N GLN A 261 23.55 -5.22 -5.56
CA GLN A 261 24.69 -6.14 -5.71
C GLN A 261 25.46 -5.92 -7.01
N SER A 262 24.76 -5.48 -8.06
CA SER A 262 25.31 -5.35 -9.42
C SER A 262 24.83 -4.07 -10.09
N ILE A 263 25.63 -3.59 -11.05
CA ILE A 263 25.33 -2.44 -11.91
C ILE A 263 25.48 -2.83 -13.39
N PHE A 264 24.66 -2.21 -14.23
CA PHE A 264 24.74 -2.29 -15.68
C PHE A 264 24.91 -0.88 -16.26
N ASN A 265 26.07 -0.62 -16.86
CA ASN A 265 26.36 0.65 -17.53
C ASN A 265 26.01 0.54 -19.02
N VAL A 266 24.87 1.08 -19.40
CA VAL A 266 24.29 0.94 -20.74
C VAL A 266 25.06 1.79 -21.75
N THR A 267 25.42 1.17 -22.88
CA THR A 267 26.00 1.84 -24.05
C THR A 267 25.02 1.93 -25.21
N SER A 268 24.08 0.99 -25.31
CA SER A 268 22.97 1.04 -26.27
C SER A 268 21.75 0.34 -25.70
N ALA A 269 20.57 0.82 -26.08
CA ALA A 269 19.30 0.23 -25.67
C ALA A 269 18.29 0.23 -26.82
N THR A 270 17.50 -0.83 -26.89
CA THR A 270 16.41 -1.01 -27.84
C THR A 270 15.14 -1.38 -27.07
N PRO A 271 14.10 -0.52 -27.07
CA PRO A 271 12.76 -0.87 -26.61
C PRO A 271 12.19 -2.07 -27.36
N ILE A 272 11.65 -3.04 -26.64
CA ILE A 272 10.95 -4.20 -27.20
C ILE A 272 9.45 -4.01 -26.92
N LYS A 273 8.62 -4.12 -27.98
CA LYS A 273 7.16 -3.97 -27.91
C LYS A 273 6.45 -5.30 -27.89
#